data_AF-A0A7Z7G898-F1
#
_entry.id   AF-A0A7Z7G898-F1
#
_cell.length_a   1.000
_cell.length_b   1.000
_cell.length_c   1.000
_cell.angle_alpha   90.00
_cell.angle_beta   90.00
_cell.angle_gamma   90.00
#
_symmetry.space_group_name_H-M   'P 1'
#
loop_
_entity.id
_entity.type
_entity.pdbx_description
1 polymer ?
#
loop_
_entity_poly.entity_id
_entity_poly.type
_entity_poly.pdbx_seq_one_letter_code
_entity_poly.pdbx_strand_id
1 'polypeptide(L)'
;MRTGRIICFVSLMFLLVLVGCSKQGEKETSADVKSADAQALAYIKASVEGDDDLFKTLLQPDQSHYEILKEGRHNSPGAFERIGKKYSIYRYNKEPNEHGELYYKVSYYRENHQKYFSDLLRMSKENNQWMIREIDENDMLKNISNPDEFITVHKSSEG
;
A
#
# COMPACT_ATOMS: atom_id res chain seq x y z
N MET A 1 56.06 33.79 10.50
CA MET A 1 56.23 32.33 10.73
C MET A 1 55.99 31.60 9.42
N ARG A 2 56.97 30.76 9.04
CA ARG A 2 56.97 29.58 8.14
C ARG A 2 55.78 29.43 7.16
N THR A 3 55.99 29.58 5.84
CA THR A 3 56.46 28.54 4.87
C THR A 3 55.65 27.23 4.83
N GLY A 4 54.88 27.06 3.75
CA GLY A 4 55.03 25.95 2.78
C GLY A 4 54.37 24.59 3.07
N ARG A 5 53.66 24.06 2.05
CA ARG A 5 53.81 22.73 1.38
C ARG A 5 52.49 22.35 0.68
N ILE A 6 52.43 22.24 -0.66
CA ILE A 6 52.89 21.14 -1.56
C ILE A 6 52.02 19.87 -1.44
N ILE A 7 51.13 19.72 -2.43
CA ILE A 7 50.91 18.58 -3.36
C ILE A 7 51.13 17.14 -2.82
N CYS A 8 50.11 16.28 -2.98
CA CYS A 8 50.20 14.88 -3.49
C CYS A 8 48.77 14.37 -3.77
N PHE A 9 48.30 14.21 -5.02
CA PHE A 9 48.53 13.12 -6.00
C PHE A 9 47.87 11.77 -5.65
N VAL A 10 47.26 11.19 -6.71
CA VAL A 10 46.86 9.78 -6.91
C VAL A 10 45.49 9.40 -6.32
N SER A 11 44.42 9.47 -7.10
CA SER A 11 43.92 8.41 -8.01
C SER A 11 43.57 7.12 -7.27
N LEU A 12 42.27 6.82 -7.20
CA LEU A 12 41.82 5.46 -7.43
C LEU A 12 40.40 5.48 -7.98
N MET A 13 40.31 5.52 -9.31
CA MET A 13 39.17 4.92 -10.02
C MET A 13 39.04 3.47 -9.54
N PHE A 14 38.03 3.19 -8.74
CA PHE A 14 37.53 1.83 -8.60
C PHE A 14 36.52 1.58 -9.72
N LEU A 15 37.06 1.27 -10.90
CA LEU A 15 36.33 0.73 -12.03
C LEU A 15 36.15 -0.77 -11.77
N LEU A 16 35.11 -1.14 -11.03
CA LEU A 16 34.68 -2.54 -10.94
C LEU A 16 33.61 -2.77 -12.01
N VAL A 17 34.08 -3.29 -13.13
CA VAL A 17 33.29 -4.01 -14.13
C VAL A 17 32.72 -5.27 -13.46
N LEU A 18 31.41 -5.29 -13.23
CA LEU A 18 30.67 -6.54 -13.09
C LEU A 18 29.82 -6.73 -14.35
N VAL A 19 30.42 -7.44 -15.31
CA VAL A 19 29.68 -8.26 -16.27
C VAL A 19 29.10 -9.43 -15.47
N GLY A 20 27.78 -9.60 -15.47
CA GLY A 20 27.18 -10.78 -14.85
C GLY A 20 25.66 -10.79 -14.76
N CYS A 21 25.06 -11.48 -15.74
CA CYS A 21 23.74 -12.09 -15.71
C CYS A 21 22.50 -11.19 -15.81
N SER A 22 22.06 -11.06 -17.06
CA SER A 22 20.69 -10.81 -17.49
C SER A 22 19.71 -11.76 -16.80
N LYS A 23 19.15 -11.35 -15.66
CA LYS A 23 17.80 -11.76 -15.26
C LYS A 23 16.87 -10.68 -15.80
N GLN A 24 15.92 -11.06 -16.64
CA GLN A 24 14.84 -10.17 -17.07
C GLN A 24 14.30 -9.42 -15.86
N GLY A 25 14.50 -8.11 -15.87
CA GLY A 25 14.29 -7.25 -14.72
C GLY A 25 12.82 -7.20 -14.37
N GLU A 26 12.45 -7.90 -13.29
CA GLU A 26 11.32 -7.50 -12.49
C GLU A 26 11.69 -6.10 -11.95
N LYS A 27 11.25 -5.06 -12.67
CA LYS A 27 11.42 -3.68 -12.24
C LYS A 27 10.84 -3.60 -10.83
N GLU A 28 11.70 -3.35 -9.85
CA GLU A 28 11.32 -3.26 -8.44
C GLU A 28 10.15 -2.28 -8.31
N THR A 29 9.13 -2.65 -7.53
CA THR A 29 7.97 -1.78 -7.29
C THR A 29 8.45 -0.45 -6.74
N SER A 30 8.00 0.66 -7.34
CA SER A 30 8.42 2.00 -6.96
C SER A 30 8.10 2.28 -5.48
N ALA A 31 8.91 3.13 -4.83
CA ALA A 31 8.66 3.54 -3.44
C ALA A 31 7.26 4.18 -3.28
N ASP A 32 6.78 4.83 -4.33
CA ASP A 32 5.47 5.45 -4.38
C ASP A 32 4.33 4.42 -4.30
N VAL A 33 4.43 3.34 -5.09
CA VAL A 33 3.45 2.25 -5.06
C VAL A 33 3.54 1.46 -3.74
N LYS A 34 4.74 1.30 -3.16
CA LYS A 34 4.89 0.72 -1.81
C LYS A 34 4.17 1.57 -0.74
N SER A 35 4.09 2.89 -0.93
CA SER A 35 3.30 3.76 -0.04
C SER A 35 1.80 3.52 -0.18
N ALA A 36 1.30 3.26 -1.39
CA ALA A 36 -0.10 2.88 -1.61
C ALA A 36 -0.40 1.51 -0.97
N ASP A 37 0.51 0.55 -1.10
CA ASP A 37 0.39 -0.77 -0.45
C ASP A 37 0.30 -0.66 1.08
N ALA A 38 1.08 0.24 1.69
CA ALA A 38 1.00 0.53 3.11
C ALA A 38 -0.35 1.17 3.49
N GLN A 39 -0.93 1.99 2.61
CA GLN A 39 -2.25 2.58 2.81
C GLN A 39 -3.36 1.51 2.81
N ALA A 40 -3.26 0.47 1.97
CA ALA A 40 -4.17 -0.66 1.97
C ALA A 40 -4.11 -1.45 3.29
N LEU A 41 -2.90 -1.60 3.84
CA LEU A 41 -2.70 -2.22 5.15
C LEU A 41 -3.31 -1.37 6.28
N ALA A 42 -3.12 -0.05 6.23
CA ALA A 42 -3.71 0.88 7.20
C ALA A 42 -5.24 0.81 7.18
N TYR A 43 -5.86 0.65 6.01
CA TYR A 43 -7.30 0.44 5.89
C TYR A 43 -7.76 -0.85 6.57
N ILE A 44 -7.05 -1.96 6.35
CA ILE A 44 -7.35 -3.23 7.03
C ILE A 44 -7.26 -3.04 8.55
N LYS A 45 -6.20 -2.37 9.02
CA LYS A 45 -6.03 -2.06 10.44
C LYS A 45 -7.22 -1.26 10.97
N ALA A 46 -7.58 -0.16 10.32
CA ALA A 46 -8.73 0.68 10.71
C ALA A 46 -10.03 -0.11 10.79
N SER A 47 -10.29 -0.98 9.81
CA SER A 47 -11.51 -1.82 9.77
C SER A 47 -11.56 -2.86 10.88
N VAL A 48 -10.44 -3.56 11.10
CA VAL A 48 -10.34 -4.62 12.11
C VAL A 48 -10.43 -4.04 13.52
N GLU A 49 -9.78 -2.91 13.76
CA GLU A 49 -9.78 -2.20 15.03
C GLU A 49 -11.07 -1.38 15.24
N GLY A 50 -11.81 -1.08 14.17
CA GLY A 50 -12.90 -0.12 14.19
C GLY A 50 -12.42 1.23 14.72
N ASP A 51 -11.28 1.69 14.20
CA ASP A 51 -10.59 2.95 14.51
C ASP A 51 -11.07 4.03 13.54
N ASP A 52 -12.07 4.80 13.98
CA ASP A 52 -12.71 5.84 13.19
C ASP A 52 -11.75 7.01 12.91
N ASP A 53 -10.82 7.30 13.82
CA ASP A 53 -9.83 8.37 13.63
C ASP A 53 -8.85 7.98 12.52
N LEU A 54 -8.37 6.74 12.53
CA LEU A 54 -7.53 6.24 11.44
C LEU A 54 -8.29 6.32 10.12
N PHE A 55 -9.53 5.83 10.04
CA PHE A 55 -10.35 5.93 8.82
C PHE A 55 -10.47 7.37 8.30
N LYS A 56 -10.65 8.37 9.18
CA LYS A 56 -10.70 9.79 8.76
C LYS A 56 -9.42 10.31 8.12
N THR A 57 -8.27 9.65 8.34
CA THR A 57 -7.01 9.96 7.66
C THR A 57 -6.86 9.28 6.30
N LEU A 58 -7.57 8.16 6.06
CA LEU A 58 -7.45 7.37 4.84
C LEU A 58 -8.54 7.73 3.82
N LEU A 59 -9.76 8.01 4.31
CA LEU A 59 -10.95 8.22 3.51
C LEU A 59 -11.15 9.71 3.20
N GLN A 60 -11.83 9.94 2.09
CA GLN A 60 -12.24 11.28 1.66
C GLN A 60 -13.56 11.68 2.32
N PRO A 61 -13.75 12.96 2.68
CA PRO A 61 -14.95 13.44 3.39
C PRO A 61 -16.28 13.26 2.65
N ASP A 62 -16.26 13.08 1.33
CA ASP A 62 -17.44 12.90 0.49
C ASP A 62 -17.92 11.44 0.42
N GLN A 63 -17.25 10.52 1.11
CA GLN A 63 -17.67 9.12 1.19
C GLN A 63 -18.70 8.91 2.30
N SER A 64 -19.75 8.14 2.02
CA SER A 64 -20.79 7.81 3.00
C SER A 64 -20.23 7.14 4.26
N HIS A 65 -19.18 6.32 4.15
CA HIS A 65 -18.50 5.74 5.31
C HIS A 65 -17.86 6.84 6.17
N TYR A 66 -17.26 7.88 5.58
CA TYR A 66 -16.66 8.99 6.32
C TYR A 66 -17.70 9.73 7.17
N GLU A 67 -18.89 9.97 6.62
CA GLU A 67 -19.97 10.74 7.29
C GLU A 67 -20.42 10.11 8.62
N ILE A 68 -20.27 8.80 8.77
CA ILE A 68 -20.71 8.07 9.98
C ILE A 68 -19.58 7.87 11.02
N LEU A 69 -18.35 8.28 10.71
CA LEU A 69 -17.19 8.14 11.60
C LEU A 69 -17.24 9.13 12.77
N LYS A 70 -17.03 8.63 13.98
CA LYS A 70 -17.05 9.41 15.22
C LYS A 70 -15.62 9.59 15.74
N GLU A 71 -15.23 10.84 15.94
CA GLU A 71 -13.90 11.16 16.48
C GLU A 71 -13.68 10.50 17.84
N GLY A 72 -12.48 9.94 18.05
CA GLY A 72 -12.08 9.23 19.26
C GLY A 72 -12.68 7.82 19.40
N ARG A 73 -13.45 7.34 18.42
CA ARG A 73 -14.04 6.00 18.48
C ARG A 73 -13.06 4.95 17.99
N HIS A 74 -12.72 4.03 18.88
CA HIS A 74 -11.86 2.88 18.60
C HIS A 74 -12.48 1.64 19.24
N ASN A 75 -13.16 0.81 18.45
CA ASN A 75 -14.06 -0.23 18.98
C ASN A 75 -13.34 -1.49 19.50
N SER A 76 -12.19 -1.84 18.92
CA SER A 76 -11.44 -3.05 19.26
C SER A 76 -9.92 -2.83 19.19
N PRO A 77 -9.35 -2.04 20.13
CA PRO A 77 -7.91 -1.83 20.21
C PRO A 77 -7.10 -3.13 20.20
N GLY A 78 -6.08 -3.14 19.35
CA GLY A 78 -5.16 -4.25 19.13
C GLY A 78 -5.75 -5.50 18.47
N ALA A 79 -6.94 -5.39 17.88
CA ALA A 79 -7.50 -6.48 17.08
C ALA A 79 -6.63 -6.82 15.88
N PHE A 80 -5.98 -5.81 15.26
CA PHE A 80 -5.10 -6.05 14.13
C PHE A 80 -3.89 -6.92 14.51
N GLU A 81 -3.28 -6.70 15.68
CA GLU A 81 -2.21 -7.57 16.15
C GLU A 81 -2.69 -8.99 16.46
N ARG A 82 -3.89 -9.14 17.03
CA ARG A 82 -4.44 -10.46 17.38
C ARG A 82 -4.76 -11.31 16.16
N ILE A 83 -5.30 -10.72 15.09
CA ILE A 83 -5.53 -11.45 13.83
C ILE A 83 -4.21 -11.81 13.12
N GLY A 84 -3.09 -11.19 13.49
CA GLY A 84 -1.77 -11.48 12.94
C GLY A 84 -1.74 -11.32 11.42
N LYS A 85 -1.47 -12.42 10.72
CA LYS A 85 -1.40 -12.46 9.25
C LYS A 85 -2.68 -13.00 8.60
N LYS A 86 -3.84 -12.94 9.26
CA LYS A 86 -5.14 -13.34 8.69
C LYS A 86 -5.73 -12.25 7.81
N TYR A 87 -4.95 -11.81 6.83
CA TYR A 87 -5.37 -10.86 5.80
C TYR A 87 -4.60 -11.09 4.51
N SER A 88 -5.13 -10.60 3.40
CA SER A 88 -4.49 -10.59 2.08
C SER A 88 -4.71 -9.24 1.41
N ILE A 89 -3.72 -8.80 0.63
CA ILE A 89 -3.79 -7.58 -0.17
C ILE A 89 -3.41 -7.96 -1.60
N TYR A 90 -4.33 -7.73 -2.54
CA TYR A 90 -4.14 -7.92 -3.96
C TYR A 90 -4.25 -6.58 -4.67
N ARG A 91 -3.31 -6.28 -5.58
CA ARG A 91 -3.31 -5.07 -6.39
C ARG A 91 -3.45 -5.42 -7.86
N TYR A 92 -4.38 -4.80 -8.57
CA TYR A 92 -4.70 -5.16 -9.95
C TYR A 92 -3.73 -4.56 -10.99
N ASN A 93 -2.99 -3.51 -10.63
CA ASN A 93 -2.04 -2.85 -11.53
C ASN A 93 -0.64 -2.82 -10.94
N LYS A 94 0.40 -2.99 -11.77
CA LYS A 94 1.80 -2.87 -11.32
C LYS A 94 2.16 -1.44 -10.92
N GLU A 95 1.73 -0.50 -11.74
CA GLU A 95 1.89 0.95 -11.60
C GLU A 95 0.51 1.60 -11.72
N PRO A 96 0.35 2.88 -11.33
CA PRO A 96 -0.90 3.59 -11.53
C PRO A 96 -1.35 3.58 -13.00
N ASN A 97 -2.67 3.51 -13.22
CA ASN A 97 -3.26 3.57 -14.57
C ASN A 97 -3.07 4.96 -15.21
N GLU A 98 -3.64 5.17 -16.40
CA GLU A 98 -3.57 6.46 -17.10
C GLU A 98 -4.18 7.65 -16.32
N HIS A 99 -5.05 7.37 -15.36
CA HIS A 99 -5.63 8.37 -14.44
C HIS A 99 -4.84 8.54 -13.15
N GLY A 100 -3.71 7.83 -12.99
CA GLY A 100 -2.91 7.87 -11.77
C GLY A 100 -3.52 7.08 -10.62
N GLU A 101 -4.38 6.10 -10.91
CA GLU A 101 -5.11 5.31 -9.93
C GLU A 101 -4.59 3.89 -9.79
N LEU A 102 -4.70 3.34 -8.59
CA LEU A 102 -4.42 1.94 -8.27
C LEU A 102 -5.67 1.28 -7.70
N TYR A 103 -5.89 0.01 -8.02
CA TYR A 103 -7.04 -0.76 -7.53
C TYR A 103 -6.58 -1.94 -6.70
N TYR A 104 -7.29 -2.17 -5.60
CA TYR A 104 -6.97 -3.22 -4.65
C TYR A 104 -8.20 -4.05 -4.30
N LYS A 105 -7.96 -5.32 -4.00
CA LYS A 105 -8.84 -6.15 -3.19
C LYS A 105 -8.13 -6.47 -1.90
N VAL A 106 -8.72 -6.07 -0.78
CA VAL A 106 -8.26 -6.46 0.55
C VAL A 106 -9.19 -7.51 1.11
N SER A 107 -8.64 -8.51 1.79
CA SER A 107 -9.42 -9.47 2.57
C SER A 107 -8.83 -9.62 3.95
N TYR A 108 -9.66 -9.66 4.98
CA TYR A 108 -9.20 -9.67 6.36
C TYR A 108 -10.20 -10.35 7.28
N TYR A 109 -9.70 -11.03 8.29
CA TYR A 109 -10.52 -11.69 9.30
C TYR A 109 -10.97 -10.69 10.36
N ARG A 110 -12.24 -10.74 10.77
CA ARG A 110 -12.74 -9.98 11.92
C ARG A 110 -13.19 -10.93 13.02
N GLU A 111 -12.51 -10.88 14.17
CA GLU A 111 -12.76 -11.79 15.30
C GLU A 111 -14.19 -11.68 15.84
N ASN A 112 -14.76 -10.47 15.91
CA ASN A 112 -16.12 -10.25 16.40
C ASN A 112 -17.20 -10.93 15.53
N HIS A 113 -16.91 -11.18 14.25
CA HIS A 113 -17.81 -11.86 13.31
C HIS A 113 -17.35 -13.27 12.95
N GLN A 114 -16.17 -13.69 13.43
CA GLN A 114 -15.54 -14.99 13.16
C GLN A 114 -15.48 -15.37 11.68
N LYS A 115 -15.31 -14.39 10.78
CA LYS A 115 -15.26 -14.62 9.33
C LYS A 115 -14.37 -13.61 8.60
N TYR A 116 -14.01 -13.95 7.37
CA TYR A 116 -13.32 -13.06 6.44
C TYR A 116 -14.30 -12.08 5.79
N PHE A 117 -13.83 -10.85 5.61
CA PHE A 117 -14.45 -9.81 4.82
C PHE A 117 -13.56 -9.51 3.61
N SER A 118 -14.11 -8.82 2.62
CA SER A 118 -13.35 -8.32 1.49
C SER A 118 -13.93 -7.00 1.03
N ASP A 119 -13.04 -6.04 0.76
CA ASP A 119 -13.40 -4.73 0.23
C ASP A 119 -12.57 -4.46 -1.02
N LEU A 120 -13.16 -3.70 -1.95
CA LEU A 120 -12.49 -3.19 -3.13
C LEU A 120 -12.16 -1.72 -2.92
N LEU A 121 -10.91 -1.35 -3.20
CA LEU A 121 -10.41 -0.01 -2.96
C LEU A 121 -9.88 0.57 -4.25
N ARG A 122 -10.25 1.82 -4.53
CA ARG A 122 -9.56 2.69 -5.49
C ARG A 122 -8.64 3.63 -4.72
N MET A 123 -7.41 3.77 -5.16
CA MET A 123 -6.47 4.74 -4.62
C MET A 123 -6.10 5.78 -5.65
N SER A 124 -6.20 7.04 -5.25
CA SER A 124 -5.82 8.20 -6.05
C SER A 124 -5.00 9.16 -5.19
N LYS A 125 -4.15 9.97 -5.81
CA LYS A 125 -3.38 10.99 -5.07
C LYS A 125 -4.13 12.31 -4.92
N GLU A 126 -4.09 12.85 -3.71
CA GLU A 126 -4.44 14.24 -3.42
C GLU A 126 -3.33 14.86 -2.59
N ASN A 127 -2.81 16.02 -3.00
CA ASN A 127 -1.68 16.68 -2.34
C ASN A 127 -0.46 15.76 -2.11
N ASN A 128 -0.16 14.90 -3.09
CA ASN A 128 0.89 13.85 -3.04
C ASN A 128 0.67 12.73 -2.00
N GLN A 129 -0.48 12.66 -1.35
CA GLN A 129 -0.87 11.56 -0.45
C GLN A 129 -1.84 10.62 -1.16
N TRP A 130 -1.68 9.31 -0.97
CA TRP A 130 -2.65 8.32 -1.42
C TRP A 130 -3.91 8.37 -0.56
N MET A 131 -5.05 8.59 -1.21
CA MET A 131 -6.38 8.58 -0.60
C MET A 131 -7.13 7.35 -1.05
N ILE A 132 -7.91 6.76 -0.14
CA ILE A 132 -8.72 5.57 -0.41
C ILE A 132 -10.15 5.99 -0.73
N ARG A 133 -10.72 5.36 -1.75
CA ARG A 133 -12.17 5.25 -1.93
C ARG A 133 -12.59 3.80 -1.94
N GLU A 134 -13.61 3.49 -1.15
CA GLU A 134 -14.31 2.22 -1.23
C GLU A 134 -15.14 2.20 -2.52
N ILE A 135 -15.05 1.12 -3.28
CA ILE A 135 -15.75 0.95 -4.56
C ILE A 135 -16.46 -0.40 -4.59
N ASP A 136 -17.40 -0.55 -5.51
CA ASP A 136 -18.03 -1.85 -5.80
C ASP A 136 -17.33 -2.59 -6.94
N GLU A 137 -17.79 -3.82 -7.18
CA GLU A 137 -17.25 -4.68 -8.23
C GLU A 137 -17.50 -4.10 -9.63
N ASN A 138 -18.65 -3.46 -9.87
CA ASN A 138 -18.95 -2.87 -11.18
C ASN A 138 -17.98 -1.74 -11.49
N ASP A 139 -17.65 -0.90 -10.50
CA ASP A 139 -16.70 0.20 -10.65
C ASP A 139 -15.27 -0.33 -10.83
N MET A 140 -14.89 -1.43 -10.17
CA MET A 140 -13.61 -2.08 -10.41
C MET A 140 -13.53 -2.63 -11.84
N LEU A 141 -14.54 -3.39 -12.29
CA LEU A 141 -14.57 -4.05 -13.60
C LEU A 141 -14.59 -3.06 -14.78
N LYS A 142 -15.11 -1.85 -14.59
CA LYS A 142 -15.04 -0.78 -15.61
C LYS A 142 -13.61 -0.27 -15.83
N ASN A 143 -12.75 -0.36 -14.81
CA ASN A 143 -11.43 0.25 -14.80
C ASN A 143 -10.27 -0.75 -14.88
N ILE A 144 -10.55 -2.04 -14.66
CA ILE A 144 -9.57 -3.13 -14.72
C ILE A 144 -9.90 -4.06 -15.89
N SER A 145 -8.98 -4.12 -16.86
CA SER A 145 -9.17 -4.92 -18.07
C SER A 145 -9.11 -6.43 -17.84
N ASN A 146 -8.39 -6.89 -16.82
CA ASN A 146 -8.29 -8.31 -16.47
C ASN A 146 -8.36 -8.48 -14.93
N PRO A 147 -9.56 -8.68 -14.36
CA PRO A 147 -9.75 -8.79 -12.91
C PRO A 147 -9.20 -10.11 -12.32
N ASP A 148 -8.86 -11.09 -13.16
CA ASP A 148 -8.25 -12.34 -12.71
C ASP A 148 -6.72 -12.22 -12.57
N GLU A 149 -6.12 -11.18 -13.16
CA GLU A 149 -4.70 -10.87 -13.01
C GLU A 149 -4.48 -9.87 -11.88
N PHE A 150 -3.74 -10.28 -10.86
CA PHE A 150 -3.40 -9.44 -9.72
C PHE A 150 -1.99 -9.72 -9.20
N ILE A 151 -1.43 -8.69 -8.57
CA ILE A 151 -0.18 -8.75 -7.83
C ILE A 151 -0.52 -9.04 -6.36
N THR A 152 0.05 -10.10 -5.83
CA THR A 152 -0.07 -10.41 -4.39
C THR A 152 0.91 -9.54 -3.61
N VAL A 153 0.40 -8.51 -2.93
CA VAL A 153 1.17 -7.64 -2.04
C VAL A 153 1.41 -8.34 -0.71
N HIS A 154 0.36 -8.96 -0.17
CA HIS A 154 0.43 -9.79 1.02
C HIS A 154 -0.53 -10.97 0.89
N LYS A 155 -0.11 -12.15 1.32
CA LYS A 155 -0.94 -13.35 1.34
C LYS A 155 -1.13 -13.81 2.78
N SER A 156 -2.38 -14.09 3.15
CA SER A 156 -2.73 -14.66 4.45
C SER A 156 -1.91 -15.92 4.74
N SER A 157 -1.48 -16.07 6.01
CA SER A 157 -0.79 -17.28 6.45
C SER A 157 -1.74 -18.44 6.76
N GLU A 158 -3.04 -18.18 6.83
CA GLU A 158 -4.09 -19.20 6.95
C GLU A 158 -4.81 -19.27 5.60
N GLY A 159 -4.66 -20.40 4.92
CA GLY A 159 -5.34 -20.76 3.67
C GLY A 159 -6.07 -22.09 3.83
#